data_AF-A0A2H1X3Q0-F1
#
_entry.id   AF-A0A2H1X3Q0-F1
#
_cell.length_a   1.000
_cell.length_b   1.000
_cell.length_c   1.000
_cell.angle_alpha   90.00
_cell.angle_beta   90.00
_cell.angle_gamma   90.00
#
_symmetry.space_group_name_H-M   'P 1'
#
loop_
_entity.id
_entity.type
_entity.pdbx_description
1 polymer ?
#
loop_
_entity_poly.entity_id
_entity_poly.type
_entity_poly.pdbx_seq_one_letter_code
_entity_poly.pdbx_strand_id
1 'polypeptide(L)'
;EKDFEKRERVWCQLEISGNFSVAEITSWLTEALPGELPRPASNVSFTRSHTLLDTILVCQYERGHATFKSDNVSTIATIRNIVSNCSVEKSIRVEMSCDIPDNCCLASFKQLEDKFKREYKKNKDIILKNAISMLDLDSSMNEEGPILCQDYATVWDSRDSINETQFEELVVISLSIHRPCLNASSIDKINS
;
A
#
# COMPACT_ATOMS: atom_id res chain seq x y z
N GLU A 1 5.24 17.39 -9.86
CA GLU A 1 4.28 16.30 -10.11
C GLU A 1 5.03 15.03 -10.54
N LYS A 2 4.63 13.83 -10.10
CA LYS A 2 5.20 12.55 -10.58
C LYS A 2 4.12 11.73 -11.27
N ASP A 3 4.52 11.05 -12.36
CA ASP A 3 3.72 10.27 -13.31
C ASP A 3 2.73 9.25 -12.70
N PHE A 4 1.59 9.72 -12.18
CA PHE A 4 0.50 8.83 -11.77
C PHE A 4 -0.47 8.49 -12.93
N GLU A 5 -0.33 9.14 -14.09
CA GLU A 5 -1.33 9.13 -15.18
C GLU A 5 -1.24 7.94 -16.17
N LYS A 6 -0.22 7.07 -16.08
CA LYS A 6 -0.01 5.98 -17.07
C LYS A 6 -0.43 4.57 -16.67
N ARG A 7 -1.03 4.36 -15.49
CA ARG A 7 -1.46 3.02 -15.05
C ARG A 7 -2.97 2.86 -15.21
N GLU A 8 -3.38 1.90 -16.03
CA GLU A 8 -4.76 1.42 -16.07
C GLU A 8 -5.04 0.73 -14.73
N ARG A 9 -5.78 1.41 -13.85
CA ARG A 9 -6.11 0.93 -12.50
C ARG A 9 -7.48 0.27 -12.50
N VAL A 10 -7.55 -0.89 -11.86
CA VAL A 10 -8.82 -1.56 -11.57
C VAL A 10 -9.31 -1.01 -10.23
N TRP A 11 -10.46 -0.35 -10.23
CA TRP A 11 -11.01 0.28 -9.04
C TRP A 11 -12.01 -0.64 -8.35
N CYS A 12 -11.75 -0.95 -7.09
CA CYS A 12 -12.76 -1.45 -6.16
C CYS A 12 -13.51 -0.25 -5.57
N GLN A 13 -14.82 -0.36 -5.41
CA GLN A 13 -15.67 0.70 -4.89
C GLN A 13 -16.52 0.18 -3.73
N LEU A 14 -16.62 0.98 -2.66
CA LEU A 14 -17.51 0.78 -1.52
C LEU A 14 -18.44 1.99 -1.44
N GLU A 15 -19.74 1.73 -1.47
CA GLU A 15 -20.76 2.73 -1.22
C GLU A 15 -21.41 2.47 0.12
N ILE A 16 -21.66 3.54 0.86
CA ILE A 16 -22.30 3.51 2.16
C ILE A 16 -23.41 4.54 2.17
N SER A 17 -24.62 4.11 2.54
CA SER A 17 -25.79 4.98 2.69
C SER A 17 -26.39 4.80 4.08
N GLY A 18 -26.97 5.87 4.65
CA GLY A 18 -27.57 5.79 5.98
C GLY A 18 -27.86 7.16 6.60
N ASN A 19 -28.16 7.17 7.90
CA ASN A 19 -28.53 8.39 8.62
C ASN A 19 -27.35 9.04 9.39
N PHE A 20 -26.12 8.87 8.89
CA PHE A 20 -24.94 9.48 9.48
C PHE A 20 -24.70 10.91 8.97
N SER A 21 -24.10 11.73 9.81
CA SER A 21 -23.59 13.07 9.51
C SER A 21 -22.18 13.01 8.94
N VAL A 22 -21.75 14.11 8.32
CA VAL A 22 -20.37 14.27 7.84
C VAL A 22 -19.36 14.13 8.99
N ALA A 23 -19.68 14.65 10.17
CA ALA A 23 -18.81 14.54 11.34
C ALA A 23 -18.63 13.08 11.81
N GLU A 24 -19.69 12.27 11.73
CA GLU A 24 -19.62 10.85 12.12
C GLU A 24 -18.75 10.03 11.17
N ILE A 25 -18.97 10.13 9.86
CA ILE A 25 -18.13 9.42 8.88
C ILE A 25 -16.67 9.91 8.92
N THR A 26 -16.44 11.22 9.13
CA THR A 26 -15.08 11.76 9.34
C THR A 26 -14.43 11.13 10.57
N SER A 27 -15.16 11.05 11.69
CA SER A 27 -14.67 10.42 12.92
C SER A 27 -14.37 8.93 12.73
N TRP A 28 -15.19 8.19 11.99
CA TRP A 28 -14.93 6.77 11.70
C TRP A 28 -13.69 6.59 10.82
N LEU A 29 -13.46 7.50 9.86
CA LEU A 29 -12.28 7.46 9.00
C LEU A 29 -10.99 7.82 9.74
N THR A 30 -11.04 8.60 10.82
CA THR A 30 -9.86 8.85 11.66
C THR A 30 -9.36 7.58 12.34
N GLU A 31 -10.23 6.61 12.60
CA GLU A 31 -9.83 5.27 13.10
C GLU A 31 -9.19 4.40 11.99
N ALA A 32 -9.53 4.66 10.73
CA ALA A 32 -9.08 3.87 9.59
C ALA A 32 -7.82 4.41 8.91
N LEU A 33 -7.61 5.73 8.94
CA LEU A 33 -6.61 6.42 8.12
C LEU A 33 -5.64 7.22 8.98
N PRO A 34 -4.32 7.14 8.72
CA PRO A 34 -3.35 7.96 9.40
C PRO A 34 -3.41 9.43 8.94
N GLY A 35 -3.06 10.33 9.86
CA GLY A 35 -2.92 11.76 9.59
C GLY A 35 -4.23 12.54 9.68
N GLU A 36 -4.14 13.87 9.55
CA GLU A 36 -5.30 14.75 9.65
C GLU A 36 -6.21 14.64 8.42
N LEU A 37 -7.51 14.49 8.65
CA LEU A 37 -8.54 14.50 7.61
C LEU A 37 -9.01 15.95 7.34
N PRO A 38 -9.56 16.22 6.14
CA PRO A 38 -10.16 17.52 5.85
C PRO A 38 -11.23 17.87 6.89
N ARG A 39 -11.35 19.17 7.21
CA ARG A 39 -12.40 19.64 8.12
C ARG A 39 -13.77 19.27 7.54
N PRO A 40 -14.73 18.80 8.36
CA PRO A 40 -16.07 18.48 7.90
C PRO A 40 -16.71 19.67 7.17
N ALA A 41 -17.14 19.46 5.93
CA ALA A 41 -17.90 20.39 5.09
C ALA A 41 -19.19 19.71 4.60
N SER A 42 -20.03 20.38 3.82
CA SER A 42 -21.25 19.75 3.27
C SER A 42 -20.94 18.53 2.40
N ASN A 43 -19.87 18.62 1.61
CA ASN A 43 -19.32 17.54 0.79
C ASN A 43 -17.79 17.56 0.95
N VAL A 44 -17.21 16.39 1.24
CA VAL A 44 -15.78 16.22 1.48
C VAL A 44 -15.23 15.23 0.45
N SER A 45 -14.17 15.63 -0.25
CA SER A 45 -13.47 14.79 -1.21
C SER A 45 -11.97 14.91 -1.01
N PHE A 46 -11.26 13.79 -0.89
CA PHE A 46 -9.79 13.77 -0.85
C PHE A 46 -9.23 12.46 -1.39
N THR A 47 -7.93 12.46 -1.66
CA THR A 47 -7.20 11.30 -2.16
C THR A 47 -5.96 11.05 -1.30
N ARG A 48 -5.68 9.78 -1.02
CA ARG A 48 -4.47 9.31 -0.33
C ARG A 48 -3.75 8.29 -1.19
N SER A 49 -2.43 8.28 -1.11
CA SER A 49 -1.59 7.25 -1.72
C SER A 49 -0.89 6.45 -0.63
N HIS A 50 -0.87 5.13 -0.77
CA HIS A 50 -0.06 4.27 0.07
C HIS A 50 1.42 4.48 -0.27
N THR A 51 2.24 4.87 0.71
CA THR A 51 3.66 5.23 0.52
C THR A 51 4.50 4.09 -0.05
N LEU A 52 4.25 2.86 0.42
CA LEU A 52 4.99 1.68 -0.07
C LEU A 52 4.42 1.08 -1.36
N LEU A 53 3.12 0.80 -1.41
CA LEU A 53 2.48 0.08 -2.51
C LEU A 53 2.11 0.96 -3.71
N ASP A 54 2.14 2.29 -3.56
CA ASP A 54 1.73 3.26 -4.59
C ASP A 54 0.26 3.09 -5.05
N THR A 55 -0.56 2.42 -4.22
CA THR A 55 -2.01 2.27 -4.38
C THR A 55 -2.72 3.55 -3.94
N ILE A 56 -3.89 3.82 -4.49
CA ILE A 56 -4.61 5.08 -4.30
C ILE A 56 -5.96 4.79 -3.64
N LEU A 57 -6.31 5.60 -2.63
CA LEU A 57 -7.63 5.65 -2.03
C LEU A 57 -8.27 7.01 -2.31
N VAL A 58 -9.43 7.02 -2.94
CA VAL A 58 -10.28 8.18 -3.15
C VAL A 58 -11.45 8.09 -2.19
N CYS A 59 -11.65 9.14 -1.39
CA CYS A 59 -12.74 9.24 -0.43
C CYS A 59 -13.64 10.41 -0.83
N GLN A 60 -14.94 10.15 -0.96
CA GLN A 60 -15.97 11.16 -1.21
C GLN A 60 -17.14 10.90 -0.27
N TYR A 61 -17.57 11.90 0.50
CA TYR A 61 -18.71 11.73 1.38
C TYR A 61 -19.42 13.03 1.69
N GLU A 62 -20.70 12.89 1.96
CA GLU A 62 -21.62 13.93 2.38
C GLU A 62 -22.60 13.36 3.42
N ARG A 63 -23.61 14.13 3.81
CA ARG A 63 -24.58 13.67 4.81
C ARG A 63 -25.32 12.45 4.27
N GLY A 64 -25.18 11.32 4.97
CA GLY A 64 -25.90 10.08 4.70
C GLY A 64 -25.42 9.29 3.48
N HIS A 65 -24.36 9.73 2.80
CA HIS A 65 -23.78 9.01 1.67
C HIS A 65 -22.25 9.12 1.64
N ALA A 66 -21.57 8.01 1.36
CA ALA A 66 -20.13 7.96 1.18
C ALA A 66 -19.75 6.97 0.08
N THR A 67 -18.75 7.32 -0.71
CA THR A 67 -18.14 6.49 -1.74
C THR A 67 -16.63 6.45 -1.51
N PHE A 68 -16.08 5.23 -1.45
CA PHE A 68 -14.66 4.98 -1.34
C PHE A 68 -14.20 4.17 -2.55
N LYS A 69 -13.15 4.61 -3.23
CA LYS A 69 -12.56 3.88 -4.36
C LYS A 69 -11.09 3.61 -4.12
N SER A 70 -10.64 2.39 -4.37
CA SER A 70 -9.24 2.03 -4.24
C SER A 70 -8.84 0.96 -5.23
N ASP A 71 -7.60 0.98 -5.70
CA ASP A 71 -7.01 -0.11 -6.50
C ASP A 71 -6.36 -1.21 -5.66
N ASN A 72 -6.67 -1.21 -4.36
CA ASN A 72 -6.33 -2.23 -3.40
C ASN A 72 -7.60 -2.72 -2.68
N VAL A 73 -7.99 -3.96 -2.96
CA VAL A 73 -9.18 -4.60 -2.39
C VAL A 73 -9.11 -4.69 -0.86
N SER A 74 -7.92 -4.91 -0.29
CA SER A 74 -7.73 -4.98 1.17
C SER A 74 -8.02 -3.63 1.82
N THR A 75 -7.66 -2.51 1.18
CA THR A 75 -8.00 -1.17 1.69
C THR A 75 -9.51 -0.97 1.76
N ILE A 76 -10.27 -1.39 0.73
CA ILE A 76 -11.73 -1.31 0.75
C ILE A 76 -12.32 -2.20 1.86
N ALA A 77 -11.83 -3.43 2.01
CA ALA A 77 -12.26 -4.34 3.06
C ALA A 77 -12.01 -3.78 4.47
N THR A 78 -10.83 -3.18 4.71
CA THR A 78 -10.49 -2.53 5.98
C THR A 78 -11.45 -1.38 6.30
N ILE A 79 -11.69 -0.47 5.34
CA ILE A 79 -12.61 0.66 5.54
C ILE A 79 -14.02 0.14 5.82
N ARG A 80 -14.51 -0.85 5.05
CA ARG A 80 -15.82 -1.47 5.27
C ARG A 80 -15.95 -2.02 6.69
N ASN A 81 -14.95 -2.77 7.16
CA ASN A 81 -14.98 -3.38 8.49
C ASN A 81 -14.99 -2.31 9.60
N ILE A 82 -14.15 -1.28 9.49
CA ILE A 82 -14.09 -0.21 10.49
C ILE A 82 -15.40 0.58 10.51
N VAL A 83 -15.92 1.00 9.36
CA VAL A 83 -17.19 1.73 9.30
C VAL A 83 -18.34 0.87 9.82
N SER A 84 -18.34 -0.43 9.50
CA SER A 84 -19.35 -1.37 10.02
C SER A 84 -19.32 -1.42 11.54
N ASN A 85 -18.15 -1.61 12.14
CA ASN A 85 -17.99 -1.66 13.59
C ASN A 85 -18.41 -0.35 14.25
N CYS A 86 -17.93 0.79 13.76
CA CYS A 86 -18.28 2.09 14.31
C CYS A 86 -19.77 2.44 14.16
N SER A 87 -20.43 1.95 13.09
CA SER A 87 -21.86 2.13 12.90
C SER A 87 -22.67 1.35 13.94
N VAL A 88 -22.26 0.12 14.26
CA VAL A 88 -22.88 -0.73 15.28
C VAL A 88 -22.67 -0.12 16.67
N GLU A 89 -21.45 0.32 16.99
CA GLU A 89 -21.13 0.96 18.28
C GLU A 89 -21.97 2.21 18.53
N LYS A 90 -22.20 3.03 17.50
CA LYS A 90 -23.04 4.23 17.60
C LYS A 90 -24.54 3.97 17.34
N SER A 91 -24.94 2.71 17.13
CA SER A 91 -26.32 2.33 16.78
C SER A 91 -26.89 3.06 15.56
N ILE A 92 -26.04 3.38 14.58
CA ILE A 92 -26.43 4.03 13.33
C ILE A 92 -26.64 2.95 12.28
N ARG A 93 -27.84 2.91 11.70
CA ARG A 93 -28.13 2.00 10.57
C ARG A 93 -27.46 2.52 9.31
N VAL A 94 -26.67 1.66 8.69
CA VAL A 94 -26.01 1.90 7.41
C VAL A 94 -26.23 0.69 6.49
N GLU A 95 -26.38 0.98 5.21
CA GLU A 95 -26.37 0.00 4.13
C GLU A 95 -25.04 0.14 3.39
N MET A 96 -24.42 -0.99 3.03
CA MET A 96 -23.12 -1.02 2.38
C MET A 96 -23.17 -1.93 1.16
N SER A 97 -22.69 -1.44 0.02
CA SER A 97 -22.49 -2.22 -1.19
C SER A 97 -21.03 -2.14 -1.63
N CYS A 98 -20.51 -3.22 -2.21
CA CYS A 98 -19.16 -3.25 -2.76
C CYS A 98 -19.22 -3.70 -4.21
N ASP A 99 -18.61 -2.91 -5.08
CA ASP A 99 -18.33 -3.29 -6.47
C ASP A 99 -16.85 -3.63 -6.58
N ILE A 100 -16.58 -4.92 -6.77
CA ILE A 100 -15.22 -5.49 -6.78
C ILE A 100 -15.05 -6.19 -8.12
N PRO A 101 -14.30 -5.60 -9.07
CA PRO A 101 -14.06 -6.24 -10.36
C PRO A 101 -13.30 -7.57 -10.22
N ASP A 102 -13.64 -8.58 -11.02
CA ASP A 102 -13.05 -9.93 -10.93
C ASP A 102 -11.51 -9.95 -11.05
N ASN A 103 -10.96 -9.03 -11.84
CA ASN A 103 -9.53 -8.93 -12.08
C ASN A 103 -8.78 -8.06 -11.04
N CYS A 104 -9.47 -7.47 -10.04
CA CYS A 104 -8.85 -6.56 -9.09
C CYS A 104 -7.78 -7.26 -8.24
N CYS A 105 -8.07 -8.46 -7.71
CA CYS A 105 -7.13 -9.22 -6.90
C CYS A 105 -5.88 -9.56 -7.71
N LEU A 106 -6.05 -10.05 -8.93
CA LEU A 106 -4.94 -10.38 -9.82
C LEU A 106 -4.10 -9.13 -10.13
N ALA A 107 -4.74 -7.99 -10.39
CA ALA A 107 -4.05 -6.73 -10.63
C ALA A 107 -3.25 -6.27 -9.41
N SER A 108 -3.84 -6.28 -8.20
CA SER A 108 -3.14 -5.93 -6.96
C SER A 108 -1.96 -6.87 -6.67
N PHE A 109 -2.12 -8.18 -6.89
CA PHE A 109 -1.02 -9.15 -6.72
C PHE A 109 0.12 -8.92 -7.71
N LYS A 110 -0.18 -8.67 -9.00
CA LYS A 110 0.86 -8.34 -9.98
C LYS A 110 1.62 -7.08 -9.62
N GLN A 111 0.93 -6.04 -9.12
CA GLN A 111 1.59 -4.82 -8.66
C GLN A 111 2.53 -5.09 -7.47
N LEU A 112 2.07 -5.91 -6.51
CA LEU A 112 2.89 -6.33 -5.38
C LEU A 112 4.11 -7.14 -5.84
N GLU A 113 3.93 -8.09 -6.74
CA GLU A 113 5.00 -8.91 -7.32
C GLU A 113 6.05 -8.03 -8.01
N ASP A 114 5.62 -7.10 -8.85
CA ASP A 114 6.52 -6.19 -9.57
C ASP A 114 7.29 -5.28 -8.61
N LYS A 115 6.63 -4.76 -7.56
CA LYS A 115 7.29 -3.97 -6.52
C LYS A 115 8.30 -4.83 -5.75
N PHE A 116 7.92 -6.05 -5.39
CA PHE A 116 8.79 -6.99 -4.68
C PHE A 116 10.05 -7.33 -5.48
N LYS A 117 9.91 -7.64 -6.77
CA LYS A 117 11.05 -7.90 -7.65
C LYS A 117 12.01 -6.70 -7.73
N ARG A 118 11.47 -5.48 -7.84
CA ARG A 118 12.28 -4.25 -7.87
C ARG A 118 13.03 -4.02 -6.56
N GLU A 119 12.34 -4.08 -5.42
CA GLU A 119 12.95 -3.85 -4.11
C GLU A 119 13.93 -4.96 -3.73
N TYR A 120 13.64 -6.21 -4.09
CA TYR A 120 14.57 -7.33 -3.91
C TYR A 120 15.88 -7.11 -4.68
N LYS A 121 15.79 -6.71 -5.97
CA LYS A 121 16.98 -6.41 -6.77
C LYS A 121 17.80 -5.28 -6.14
N LYS A 122 17.16 -4.16 -5.80
CA LYS A 122 17.82 -3.04 -5.13
C LYS A 122 18.52 -3.47 -3.84
N ASN A 123 17.87 -4.31 -3.03
CA ASN A 123 18.45 -4.82 -1.81
C ASN A 123 19.74 -5.62 -2.07
N LYS A 124 19.75 -6.49 -3.09
CA LYS A 124 20.96 -7.21 -3.51
C LYS A 124 22.06 -6.24 -3.98
N ASP A 125 21.70 -5.23 -4.75
CA ASP A 125 22.65 -4.23 -5.26
C ASP A 125 23.27 -3.41 -4.10
N ILE A 126 22.48 -3.07 -3.06
CA ILE A 126 22.99 -2.41 -1.84
C ILE A 126 23.93 -3.31 -1.05
N ILE A 127 23.55 -4.58 -0.83
CA ILE A 127 24.40 -5.54 -0.12
C ILE A 127 25.75 -5.67 -0.84
N LEU A 128 25.72 -5.78 -2.16
CA LEU A 128 26.92 -5.87 -2.98
C LEU A 128 27.74 -4.57 -2.95
N LYS A 129 27.10 -3.41 -3.08
CA LYS A 129 27.74 -2.08 -2.93
C LYS A 129 28.49 -1.98 -1.60
N ASN A 130 27.84 -2.35 -0.50
CA ASN A 130 28.44 -2.30 0.84
C ASN A 130 29.65 -3.23 0.91
N ALA A 131 29.53 -4.47 0.41
CA ALA A 131 30.63 -5.41 0.38
C ALA A 131 31.83 -4.88 -0.45
N ILE A 132 31.59 -4.31 -1.64
CA ILE A 132 32.65 -3.74 -2.48
C ILE A 132 33.30 -2.53 -1.78
N SER A 133 32.52 -1.67 -1.12
CA SER A 133 33.06 -0.50 -0.38
C SER A 133 33.93 -0.88 0.83
N MET A 134 33.75 -2.09 1.38
CA MET A 134 34.57 -2.62 2.47
C MET A 134 35.88 -3.23 1.98
N LEU A 135 36.00 -3.52 0.67
CA LEU A 135 37.26 -3.94 0.10
C LEU A 135 38.19 -2.73 0.05
N ASP A 136 39.42 -2.90 0.54
CA ASP A 136 40.47 -1.86 0.49
C ASP A 136 41.01 -1.71 -0.94
N LEU A 137 40.14 -1.26 -1.85
CA LEU A 137 40.42 -1.13 -3.28
C LEU A 137 41.44 -0.02 -3.55
N ASP A 138 41.54 0.97 -2.65
CA ASP A 138 42.49 2.10 -2.67
C ASP A 138 43.95 1.67 -2.48
N SER A 139 44.21 0.46 -1.97
CA SER A 139 45.56 -0.08 -1.82
C SER A 139 46.14 -0.73 -3.09
N SER A 140 45.32 -0.92 -4.14
CA SER A 140 45.67 -1.63 -5.38
C SER A 140 45.89 -0.72 -6.61
N MET A 141 46.03 0.58 -6.38
CA MET A 141 45.95 1.64 -7.40
C MET A 141 47.00 1.53 -8.51
N ASN A 142 46.54 1.08 -9.69
CA ASN A 142 47.04 1.57 -10.97
C ASN A 142 46.10 2.72 -11.45
N GLU A 143 46.55 3.56 -12.40
CA GLU A 143 45.80 4.73 -12.91
C GLU A 143 44.40 4.41 -13.51
N GLU A 144 44.06 3.13 -13.68
CA GLU A 144 42.87 2.61 -14.36
C GLU A 144 41.73 2.20 -13.40
N GLY A 145 41.91 2.32 -12.08
CA GLY A 145 40.90 1.94 -11.08
C GLY A 145 40.86 0.43 -10.76
N PRO A 146 39.92 -0.02 -9.90
CA PRO A 146 39.86 -1.42 -9.46
C PRO A 146 39.37 -2.35 -10.57
N ILE A 147 40.07 -3.48 -10.77
CA ILE A 147 39.66 -4.52 -11.74
C ILE A 147 38.49 -5.31 -11.13
N LEU A 148 37.28 -4.99 -11.58
CA LEU A 148 36.04 -5.64 -11.17
C LEU A 148 35.44 -6.42 -12.35
N CYS A 149 34.76 -7.54 -12.05
CA CYS A 149 33.93 -8.20 -13.06
C CYS A 149 32.72 -7.31 -13.43
N GLN A 150 32.13 -7.55 -14.60
CA GLN A 150 31.07 -6.68 -15.16
C GLN A 150 29.90 -6.43 -14.19
N ASP A 151 29.48 -7.47 -13.46
CA ASP A 151 28.37 -7.37 -12.51
C ASP A 151 28.70 -6.44 -11.34
N TYR A 152 29.97 -6.44 -10.90
CA TYR A 152 30.43 -5.61 -9.77
C TYR A 152 30.73 -4.18 -10.22
N ALA A 153 31.30 -4.01 -11.42
CA ALA A 153 31.53 -2.71 -12.03
C ALA A 153 30.21 -1.94 -12.22
N THR A 154 29.16 -2.61 -12.67
CA THR A 154 27.83 -2.00 -12.86
C THR A 154 27.27 -1.41 -11.55
N VAL A 155 27.42 -2.12 -10.43
CA VAL A 155 26.97 -1.67 -9.10
C VAL A 155 27.90 -0.58 -8.55
N TRP A 156 29.20 -0.69 -8.79
CA TRP A 156 30.20 0.31 -8.41
C TRP A 156 29.96 1.66 -9.11
N ASP A 157 29.69 1.66 -10.41
CA ASP A 157 29.42 2.88 -11.19
C ASP A 157 28.08 3.52 -10.78
N SER A 158 27.11 2.70 -10.39
CA SER A 158 25.77 3.15 -9.96
C SER A 158 25.70 3.50 -8.47
N ARG A 159 26.81 3.42 -7.72
CA ARG A 159 26.82 3.42 -6.25
C ARG A 159 26.17 4.65 -5.62
N ASP A 160 26.31 5.83 -6.21
CA ASP A 160 25.78 7.07 -5.63
C ASP A 160 24.25 7.21 -5.79
N SER A 161 23.65 6.40 -6.68
CA SER A 161 22.21 6.41 -6.96
C SER A 161 21.39 5.42 -6.10
N ILE A 162 22.04 4.45 -5.46
CA ILE A 162 21.39 3.39 -4.67
C ILE A 162 21.74 3.58 -3.19
N ASN A 163 20.89 4.32 -2.46
CA ASN A 163 21.17 4.66 -1.06
C ASN A 163 20.26 3.93 -0.07
N GLU A 164 19.03 3.60 -0.47
CA GLU A 164 18.03 3.01 0.42
C GLU A 164 17.16 1.99 -0.31
N THR A 165 16.63 1.03 0.45
CA THR A 165 15.68 0.00 -0.02
C THR A 165 14.54 -0.11 0.98
N GLN A 166 13.33 -0.38 0.46
CA GLN A 166 12.14 -0.62 1.29
C GLN A 166 11.85 -2.13 1.41
N PHE A 167 12.82 -2.99 1.09
CA PHE A 167 12.63 -4.44 0.98
C PHE A 167 12.13 -5.08 2.29
N GLU A 168 12.76 -4.80 3.43
CA GLU A 168 12.35 -5.38 4.72
C GLU A 168 10.93 -4.95 5.11
N GLU A 169 10.58 -3.67 4.90
CA GLU A 169 9.22 -3.16 5.15
C GLU A 169 8.20 -3.87 4.24
N LEU A 170 8.54 -4.08 2.97
CA LEU A 170 7.70 -4.79 2.02
C LEU A 170 7.50 -6.27 2.39
N VAL A 171 8.53 -6.94 2.91
CA VAL A 171 8.43 -8.31 3.43
C VAL A 171 7.45 -8.34 4.61
N VAL A 172 7.61 -7.43 5.59
CA VAL A 172 6.72 -7.35 6.74
C VAL A 172 5.27 -7.13 6.33
N ILE A 173 5.01 -6.19 5.42
CA ILE A 173 3.65 -5.91 4.92
C ILE A 173 3.07 -7.10 4.16
N SER A 174 3.86 -7.77 3.31
CA SER A 174 3.39 -8.95 2.57
C SER A 174 2.98 -10.12 3.50
N LEU A 175 3.73 -10.34 4.59
CA LEU A 175 3.42 -11.33 5.62
C LEU A 175 2.22 -10.91 6.48
N SER A 176 2.08 -9.61 6.75
CA SER A 176 0.99 -9.06 7.55
C SER A 176 -0.35 -9.12 6.83
N ILE A 177 -0.38 -8.96 5.50
CA ILE A 177 -1.60 -9.13 4.69
C ILE A 177 -2.11 -10.59 4.73
N HIS A 178 -1.22 -11.57 4.94
CA HIS A 178 -1.58 -13.00 4.98
C HIS A 178 -1.99 -13.51 6.37
N ARG A 179 -1.59 -12.85 7.47
CA ARG A 179 -1.96 -13.28 8.83
C ARG A 179 -3.47 -13.25 9.13
N PRO A 180 -4.25 -12.23 8.70
CA PRO A 180 -5.69 -12.23 8.89
C PRO A 180 -6.41 -13.35 8.12
N CYS A 181 -5.90 -13.68 6.92
CA CYS A 181 -6.54 -14.67 6.05
C CYS A 181 -6.38 -16.12 6.56
N LEU A 182 -5.26 -16.45 7.21
CA LEU A 182 -5.03 -17.78 7.80
C LEU A 182 -5.89 -18.03 9.06
N ASN A 183 -6.25 -16.98 9.79
CA ASN A 183 -7.10 -17.10 10.97
C ASN A 183 -8.60 -17.16 10.62
N ALA A 184 -9.02 -16.61 9.48
CA ALA A 184 -10.41 -16.70 9.00
C ALA A 184 -10.77 -18.13 8.54
N SER A 185 -9.84 -18.87 7.93
CA SER A 185 -10.09 -20.25 7.48
C SER A 185 -10.20 -21.29 8.60
N SER A 186 -9.95 -20.92 9.87
CA SER A 186 -10.03 -21.83 11.01
C SER A 186 -11.30 -21.66 11.85
N ILE A 187 -12.13 -20.65 11.58
CA ILE A 187 -13.37 -20.40 12.35
C ILE A 187 -14.61 -21.04 11.69
N ASP A 188 -14.58 -21.31 10.39
CA ASP A 188 -15.73 -21.88 9.65
C ASP A 188 -15.84 -23.42 9.71
N LYS A 189 -15.05 -24.10 10.56
CA LYS A 189 -15.11 -25.57 10.73
C LYS A 189 -15.55 -26.08 12.10
N ILE A 190 -16.06 -25.22 12.99
CA ILE A 190 -16.50 -25.64 14.34
C ILE A 190 -18.04 -25.71 14.50
N ASN A 191 -18.84 -25.34 13.48
CA ASN A 191 -20.30 -25.48 13.54
C ASN A 191 -20.86 -26.28 12.36
N SER A 192 -20.49 -27.56 12.26
CA SER A 192 -21.26 -28.58 11.54
C SER A 192 -21.36 -29.86 12.34
#